data_AF-H6RLM8-F1
#
_entry.id   AF-H6RLM8-F1
#
_cell.length_a   1.000
_cell.length_b   1.000
_cell.length_c   1.000
_cell.angle_alpha   90.00
_cell.angle_beta   90.00
_cell.angle_gamma   90.00
#
_symmetry.space_group_name_H-M   'P 1'
#
loop_
_entity.id
_entity.type
_entity.pdbx_description
1 polymer ?
#
loop_
_entity_poly.entity_id
_entity_poly.type
_entity_poly.pdbx_seq_one_letter_code
_entity_poly.pdbx_strand_id
1 'polypeptide(L)'
;MEELLLDVVNVLVVIVEACGAAVIIIGAVWAFLLFLWVGLTHRDAGSFVPVRLTLGRFLALGLEFQLAGDILKTAVAPSWEEIGQLAAIAAIRTALNYFLGKEIAEERRQVDEEKERSSDGAADSSSGSTSHPSSDDPRGTASGTRTGRRG
;
A
#
# COMPACT_ATOMS: atom_id res chain seq x y z
N MET A 1 11.02 16.42 -46.36
CA MET A 1 11.93 16.12 -45.24
C MET A 1 11.18 16.18 -43.92
N GLU A 2 10.35 17.20 -43.71
CA GLU A 2 9.46 17.32 -42.53
C GLU A 2 8.45 16.16 -42.42
N GLU A 3 7.80 15.76 -43.52
CA GLU A 3 6.86 14.61 -43.53
C GLU A 3 7.51 13.29 -43.08
N LEU A 4 8.75 13.02 -43.50
CA LEU A 4 9.51 11.84 -43.07
C LEU A 4 9.84 11.88 -41.58
N LEU A 5 10.09 13.07 -41.02
CA LEU A 5 10.37 13.21 -39.59
C LEU A 5 9.11 12.99 -38.75
N LEU A 6 7.96 13.49 -39.20
CA LEU A 6 6.68 13.28 -38.53
C LEU A 6 6.29 11.80 -38.51
N ASP A 7 6.42 11.10 -39.64
CA ASP A 7 6.13 9.66 -39.72
C ASP A 7 7.05 8.84 -38.81
N VAL A 8 8.36 9.13 -38.82
CA VAL A 8 9.31 8.43 -37.94
C VAL A 8 8.97 8.65 -36.48
N VAL A 9 8.68 9.88 -36.09
CA VAL A 9 8.36 10.19 -34.69
C VAL A 9 7.03 9.57 -34.27
N ASN A 10 6.01 9.58 -35.12
CA ASN A 10 4.74 8.90 -34.83
C ASN A 10 4.93 7.40 -34.62
N VAL A 11 5.77 6.74 -35.44
CA VAL A 11 6.11 5.33 -35.24
C VAL A 11 6.83 5.13 -33.90
N LEU A 12 7.76 6.01 -33.54
CA LEU A 12 8.46 5.94 -32.25
C LEU A 12 7.50 6.13 -31.07
N VAL A 13 6.57 7.08 -31.13
CA VAL A 13 5.53 7.29 -30.14
C VAL A 13 4.74 6.00 -29.91
N VAL A 14 4.24 5.39 -30.99
CA VAL A 14 3.45 4.15 -30.90
C VAL A 14 4.26 3.01 -30.30
N ILE A 15 5.53 2.86 -30.66
CA ILE A 15 6.42 1.83 -30.09
C ILE A 15 6.61 2.05 -28.59
N VAL A 16 6.89 3.29 -28.18
CA VAL A 16 7.12 3.65 -26.78
C VAL A 16 5.85 3.42 -25.94
N GLU A 17 4.69 3.81 -26.46
CA GLU A 17 3.40 3.57 -25.82
C GLU A 17 3.07 2.08 -25.71
N ALA A 18 3.33 1.31 -26.77
CA ALA A 18 3.13 -0.13 -26.78
C ALA A 18 4.02 -0.83 -25.75
N CYS A 19 5.29 -0.41 -25.62
CA CYS A 19 6.20 -0.89 -24.57
C CYS A 19 5.65 -0.59 -23.17
N GLY A 20 5.20 0.65 -22.92
CA GLY A 20 4.61 1.03 -21.64
C GLY A 20 3.36 0.21 -21.30
N ALA A 21 2.46 0.02 -22.26
CA ALA A 21 1.27 -0.81 -22.12
C ALA A 21 1.63 -2.27 -21.85
N ALA A 22 2.61 -2.84 -22.56
CA ALA A 22 3.06 -4.21 -22.37
C ALA A 22 3.62 -4.42 -20.95
N VAL A 23 4.44 -3.50 -20.44
CA VAL A 23 4.98 -3.55 -19.07
C VAL A 23 3.85 -3.55 -18.03
N ILE A 24 2.85 -2.68 -18.19
CA ILE A 24 1.68 -2.61 -17.30
C ILE A 24 0.92 -3.94 -17.32
N ILE A 25 0.64 -4.48 -18.51
CA ILE A 25 -0.11 -5.74 -18.67
C ILE A 25 0.66 -6.90 -18.02
N ILE A 26 1.97 -7.01 -18.26
CA ILE A 26 2.81 -8.06 -17.66
C ILE A 26 2.77 -7.96 -16.14
N GLY A 27 2.94 -6.75 -15.58
CA GLY A 27 2.87 -6.52 -14.15
C GLY A 27 1.51 -6.87 -13.53
N ALA A 28 0.42 -6.49 -14.22
CA ALA A 28 -0.93 -6.80 -13.80
C ALA A 28 -1.20 -8.31 -13.78
N VAL A 29 -0.82 -9.02 -14.85
CA VAL A 29 -0.95 -10.49 -14.93
C VAL A 29 -0.13 -11.15 -13.83
N TRP A 30 1.11 -10.73 -13.63
CA TRP A 30 1.97 -11.28 -12.58
C TRP A 30 1.40 -11.06 -11.18
N ALA A 31 0.96 -9.84 -10.88
CA ALA A 31 0.35 -9.50 -9.61
C ALA A 31 -0.94 -10.28 -9.38
N PHE A 32 -1.76 -10.48 -10.41
CA PHE A 32 -2.99 -11.26 -10.33
C PHE A 32 -2.72 -12.74 -10.02
N LEU A 33 -1.74 -13.35 -10.70
CA LEU A 33 -1.34 -14.73 -10.41
C LEU A 33 -0.80 -14.89 -8.98
N LEU A 34 0.00 -13.93 -8.52
CA LEU A 34 0.54 -13.94 -7.17
C LEU A 34 -0.56 -13.72 -6.13
N PHE A 35 -1.54 -12.86 -6.42
CA PHE A 35 -2.73 -12.65 -5.59
C PHE A 35 -3.53 -13.95 -5.42
N LEU A 36 -3.82 -14.65 -6.51
CA LEU A 36 -4.50 -15.95 -6.48
C LEU A 36 -3.71 -16.96 -5.62
N TRP A 37 -2.41 -17.10 -5.88
CA TRP A 37 -1.56 -18.03 -5.12
C TRP A 37 -1.57 -17.74 -3.61
N VAL A 38 -1.37 -16.48 -3.25
CA VAL A 38 -1.34 -16.05 -1.85
C VAL A 38 -2.72 -16.20 -1.20
N GLY A 39 -3.78 -15.75 -1.87
CA GLY A 39 -5.15 -15.84 -1.35
C GLY A 39 -5.67 -17.28 -1.17
N LEU A 40 -5.15 -18.24 -1.94
CA LEU A 40 -5.42 -19.66 -1.74
C LEU A 40 -4.60 -20.28 -0.59
N THR A 41 -3.44 -19.71 -0.24
CA THR A 41 -2.51 -20.33 0.72
C THR A 41 -2.56 -19.70 2.12
N HIS A 42 -2.76 -18.38 2.25
CA HIS A 42 -2.75 -17.65 3.52
C HIS A 42 -3.87 -16.59 3.57
N ARG A 43 -4.51 -16.42 4.73
CA ARG A 43 -5.65 -15.47 4.94
C ARG A 43 -5.28 -14.18 5.69
N ASP A 44 -3.99 -13.90 5.90
CA ASP A 44 -3.57 -12.73 6.65
C ASP A 44 -3.30 -11.52 5.75
N ALA A 45 -3.77 -10.34 6.18
CA ALA A 45 -3.66 -9.07 5.43
C ALA A 45 -2.22 -8.67 5.06
N GLY A 46 -1.22 -9.11 5.83
CA GLY A 46 0.20 -8.84 5.56
C GLY A 46 0.74 -9.50 4.29
N SER A 47 0.10 -10.58 3.83
CA SER A 47 0.55 -11.36 2.67
C SER A 47 0.29 -10.69 1.31
N PHE A 48 -0.54 -9.64 1.26
CA PHE A 48 -0.85 -8.89 0.04
C PHE A 48 0.12 -7.74 -0.26
N VAL A 49 0.95 -7.34 0.70
CA VAL A 49 1.93 -6.25 0.54
C VAL A 49 2.90 -6.50 -0.63
N PRO A 50 3.48 -7.71 -0.81
CA PRO A 50 4.38 -7.99 -1.92
C PRO A 50 3.69 -7.92 -3.30
N VAL A 51 2.41 -8.29 -3.37
CA VAL A 51 1.60 -8.22 -4.60
C VAL A 51 1.43 -6.77 -5.04
N ARG A 52 1.02 -5.89 -4.11
CA ARG A 52 0.85 -4.46 -4.38
C ARG A 52 2.17 -3.78 -4.74
N LEU A 53 3.28 -4.12 -4.06
CA LEU A 53 4.61 -3.58 -4.36
C LEU A 53 5.09 -3.99 -5.76
N THR A 54 4.87 -5.25 -6.13
CA THR A 54 5.25 -5.75 -7.47
C THR A 54 4.45 -5.03 -8.55
N LEU A 55 3.12 -4.96 -8.40
CA LEU A 55 2.24 -4.25 -9.33
C LEU A 55 2.66 -2.77 -9.45
N GLY A 56 2.87 -2.09 -8.31
CA GLY A 56 3.28 -0.69 -8.29
C GLY A 56 4.57 -0.43 -9.05
N ARG A 57 5.54 -1.34 -9.01
CA ARG A 57 6.82 -1.20 -9.75
C ARG A 57 6.63 -1.31 -11.27
N PHE A 58 5.78 -2.23 -11.74
CA PHE A 58 5.46 -2.32 -13.17
C PHE A 58 4.63 -1.12 -13.64
N LEU A 59 3.69 -0.64 -12.82
CA LEU A 59 2.91 0.56 -13.14
C LEU A 59 3.81 1.80 -13.24
N ALA A 60 4.72 2.00 -12.29
CA ALA A 60 5.67 3.12 -12.33
C ALA A 60 6.51 3.08 -13.63
N LEU A 61 7.09 1.92 -13.96
CA LEU A 61 7.89 1.76 -15.16
C LEU A 61 7.07 1.99 -16.44
N GLY A 62 5.86 1.44 -16.54
CA GLY A 62 5.00 1.64 -17.70
C GLY A 62 4.56 3.10 -17.88
N LEU A 63 4.36 3.82 -16.77
CA LEU A 63 4.04 5.26 -16.78
C LEU A 63 5.22 6.11 -17.25
N GLU A 64 6.46 5.75 -16.92
CA GLU A 64 7.66 6.43 -17.45
C GLU A 64 7.73 6.31 -18.98
N PHE A 65 7.47 5.13 -19.53
CA PHE A 65 7.40 4.94 -20.99
C PHE A 65 6.27 5.77 -21.61
N GLN A 66 5.08 5.75 -21.04
CA GLN A 66 3.97 6.53 -21.59
C GLN A 66 4.23 8.04 -21.51
N LEU A 67 4.85 8.52 -20.44
CA LEU A 67 5.28 9.91 -20.32
C LEU A 67 6.31 10.28 -21.41
N ALA A 68 7.25 9.38 -21.73
CA ALA A 68 8.20 9.61 -22.82
C ALA A 68 7.49 9.71 -24.18
N GLY A 69 6.46 8.90 -24.43
CA GLY A 69 5.61 8.99 -25.62
C GLY A 69 4.87 10.33 -25.69
N ASP A 70 4.33 10.81 -24.57
CA ASP A 70 3.63 12.10 -24.50
C ASP A 70 4.58 13.28 -24.74
N ILE A 71 5.80 13.26 -24.16
CA ILE A 71 6.84 14.27 -24.45
C ILE A 71 7.17 14.28 -25.94
N LEU A 72 7.32 13.10 -26.54
CA LEU A 72 7.69 12.96 -27.95
C LEU A 72 6.60 13.52 -28.88
N LYS A 73 5.31 13.32 -28.58
CA LYS A 73 4.19 13.96 -29.29
C LYS A 73 4.24 15.49 -29.20
N THR A 74 4.47 16.03 -28.00
CA THR A 74 4.54 17.50 -27.82
C THR A 74 5.71 18.15 -28.56
N ALA A 75 6.76 17.38 -28.86
CA ALA A 75 7.94 17.88 -29.55
C ALA A 75 7.75 18.03 -31.08
N VAL A 76 6.82 17.30 -31.70
CA VAL A 76 6.68 17.27 -33.18
C VAL A 76 5.42 17.89 -33.75
N ALA A 77 4.38 18.08 -32.94
CA ALA A 77 3.10 18.58 -33.44
C ALA A 77 2.48 19.65 -32.51
N PRO A 78 2.74 20.94 -32.74
CA PRO A 78 1.95 22.00 -32.13
C PRO A 78 0.67 22.24 -32.95
N SER A 79 -0.15 21.21 -33.17
CA SER A 79 -1.50 21.40 -33.72
C SER A 79 -2.50 21.50 -32.55
N TRP A 80 -3.37 22.52 -32.57
CA TRP A 80 -4.29 22.78 -31.45
C TRP A 80 -5.25 21.60 -31.19
N GLU A 81 -5.56 20.80 -32.20
CA GLU A 81 -6.45 19.63 -32.09
C GLU A 81 -5.76 18.42 -31.46
N GLU A 82 -4.51 18.13 -31.85
CA GLU A 82 -3.73 17.04 -31.24
C GLU A 82 -3.32 17.40 -29.81
N ILE A 83 -2.97 18.67 -29.55
CA ILE A 83 -2.75 19.18 -28.19
C ILE A 83 -4.03 18.97 -27.34
N GLY A 84 -5.21 19.25 -27.91
CA GLY A 84 -6.49 19.07 -27.23
C GLY A 84 -6.79 17.61 -26.88
N GLN A 85 -6.59 16.67 -27.82
CA GLN A 85 -6.76 15.24 -27.56
C GLN A 85 -5.76 14.72 -26.53
N LEU A 86 -4.49 15.14 -26.64
CA LEU A 86 -3.45 14.74 -25.70
C LEU A 86 -3.75 15.26 -24.29
N ALA A 87 -4.16 16.52 -24.16
CA ALA A 87 -4.55 17.11 -22.89
C ALA A 87 -5.77 16.42 -22.28
N ALA A 88 -6.75 16.02 -23.09
CA ALA A 88 -7.91 15.26 -22.63
C ALA A 88 -7.52 13.88 -22.10
N ILE A 89 -6.67 13.14 -22.82
CA ILE A 89 -6.17 11.82 -22.40
C ILE A 89 -5.34 11.95 -21.11
N ALA A 90 -4.46 12.94 -21.04
CA ALA A 90 -3.64 13.21 -19.86
C ALA A 90 -4.49 13.60 -18.64
N ALA A 91 -5.52 14.42 -18.83
CA ALA A 91 -6.44 14.81 -17.77
C ALA A 91 -7.24 13.60 -17.23
N ILE A 92 -7.79 12.77 -18.14
CA ILE A 92 -8.49 11.54 -17.77
C ILE A 92 -7.56 10.61 -16.98
N ARG A 93 -6.34 10.40 -17.46
CA ARG A 93 -5.34 9.56 -16.79
C ARG A 93 -5.03 10.07 -15.38
N THR A 94 -4.80 11.38 -15.25
CA THR A 94 -4.48 12.00 -13.96
C THR A 94 -5.64 11.87 -12.99
N ALA A 95 -6.86 12.14 -13.44
CA ALA A 95 -8.05 12.02 -12.61
C ALA A 95 -8.26 10.57 -12.13
N LEU A 96 -8.22 9.59 -13.04
CA LEU A 96 -8.37 8.17 -12.69
C LEU A 96 -7.30 7.69 -11.71
N ASN A 97 -6.03 7.98 -12.00
CA ASN A 97 -4.93 7.54 -11.15
C ASN A 97 -4.97 8.21 -9.76
N TYR A 98 -5.40 9.47 -9.69
CA TYR A 98 -5.61 10.19 -8.43
C TYR A 98 -6.73 9.56 -7.59
N PHE A 99 -7.88 9.24 -8.19
CA PHE A 99 -8.99 8.61 -7.47
C PHE A 99 -8.62 7.21 -6.94
N LEU A 100 -7.99 6.38 -7.75
CA LEU A 100 -7.50 5.06 -7.31
C LEU A 100 -6.50 5.21 -6.15
N GLY A 101 -5.54 6.13 -6.26
CA GLY A 101 -4.57 6.39 -5.19
C GLY A 101 -5.23 6.85 -3.89
N LYS A 102 -6.27 7.69 -3.98
CA LYS A 102 -7.02 8.19 -2.83
C LYS A 102 -7.80 7.07 -2.13
N GLU A 103 -8.51 6.24 -2.88
CA GLU A 103 -9.28 5.11 -2.32
C GLU A 103 -8.36 4.10 -1.61
N ILE A 104 -7.23 3.77 -2.23
CA ILE A 104 -6.21 2.88 -1.64
C ILE A 104 -5.64 3.47 -0.33
N ALA A 105 -5.43 4.79 -0.28
CA ALA A 105 -4.93 5.47 0.91
C ALA A 105 -5.97 5.48 2.05
N GLU A 106 -7.25 5.66 1.72
CA GLU A 106 -8.36 5.57 2.68
C GLU A 106 -8.47 4.16 3.27
N GLU A 107 -8.39 3.12 2.45
CA GLU A 107 -8.41 1.73 2.92
C GLU A 107 -7.22 1.40 3.84
N ARG A 108 -6.00 1.85 3.50
CA ARG A 108 -4.81 1.63 4.35
C ARG A 108 -5.00 2.21 5.75
N ARG A 109 -5.56 3.41 5.85
CA ARG A 109 -5.75 4.08 7.14
C ARG A 109 -6.72 3.31 8.05
N GLN A 110 -7.77 2.72 7.48
CA GLN A 110 -8.72 1.91 8.25
C GLN A 110 -8.07 0.65 8.81
N VAL A 111 -7.24 -0.02 8.02
CA VAL A 111 -6.51 -1.22 8.46
C VAL A 111 -5.50 -0.89 9.56
N ASP A 112 -4.80 0.23 9.46
CA ASP A 112 -3.84 0.66 10.49
C ASP A 112 -4.56 1.05 11.80
N GLU A 113 -5.68 1.76 11.73
CA GLU A 113 -6.50 2.14 12.90
C GLU A 113 -7.13 0.92 13.61
N GLU A 114 -7.50 -0.13 12.87
CA GLU A 114 -8.05 -1.39 13.45
C GLU A 114 -6.94 -2.24 14.11
N LYS A 115 -5.72 -2.19 13.57
CA LYS A 115 -4.55 -2.87 14.13
C LYS A 115 -4.05 -2.22 15.44
N GLU A 116 -4.14 -0.89 15.54
CA GLU A 116 -3.82 -0.16 16.77
C GLU A 116 -4.85 -0.45 17.88
N ARG A 117 -6.16 -0.40 17.56
CA ARG A 117 -7.24 -0.73 18.51
C ARG A 117 -7.19 -2.17 19.03
N SER A 118 -6.79 -3.13 18.18
CA SER A 118 -6.63 -4.52 18.59
C SER A 118 -5.37 -4.76 19.44
N SER A 119 -4.33 -3.91 19.30
CA SER A 119 -3.12 -3.98 20.15
C SER A 119 -3.32 -3.40 21.55
N ASP A 120 -4.09 -2.31 21.69
CA ASP A 120 -4.39 -1.68 22.99
C ASP A 120 -5.36 -2.52 23.84
N GLY A 121 -6.37 -3.15 23.20
CA GLY A 121 -7.33 -4.01 23.91
C GLY A 121 -6.74 -5.30 24.48
N ALA A 122 -5.65 -5.81 23.88
CA ALA A 122 -4.95 -6.99 24.36
C ALA A 122 -4.14 -6.71 25.64
N ALA A 123 -3.55 -5.52 25.76
CA ALA A 123 -2.76 -5.12 26.93
C ALA A 123 -3.62 -4.99 28.20
N ASP A 124 -4.84 -4.44 28.08
CA ASP A 124 -5.72 -4.18 29.23
C ASP A 124 -6.34 -5.47 29.83
N SER A 125 -6.61 -6.47 28.98
CA SER A 125 -7.18 -7.76 29.40
C SER A 125 -6.24 -8.63 30.27
N SER A 126 -4.93 -8.33 30.26
CA SER A 126 -3.91 -9.07 31.03
C SER A 126 -3.73 -8.58 32.48
N SER A 127 -4.34 -7.44 32.84
CA SER A 127 -4.17 -6.81 34.16
C SER A 127 -5.32 -7.07 35.15
N GLY A 128 -6.42 -7.70 34.70
CA GLY A 128 -7.68 -7.80 35.45
C GLY A 128 -8.02 -9.14 36.11
N SER A 129 -7.06 -10.05 36.33
CA SER A 129 -7.34 -11.36 36.95
C SER A 129 -6.43 -11.64 38.15
N THR A 130 -6.75 -11.04 39.30
CA THR A 130 -6.71 -11.74 40.61
C THR A 130 -7.42 -10.87 41.66
N SER A 131 -8.73 -11.05 41.79
CA SER A 131 -9.42 -10.79 43.06
C SER A 131 -10.16 -12.06 43.46
N HIS A 132 -9.66 -12.72 44.49
CA HIS A 132 -10.47 -13.64 45.26
C HIS A 132 -10.27 -13.39 46.77
N PRO A 133 -11.36 -13.12 47.50
CA PRO A 133 -11.33 -12.91 48.94
C PRO A 133 -11.45 -14.27 49.64
N SER A 134 -10.67 -14.52 50.68
CA SER A 134 -10.92 -15.64 51.58
C SER A 134 -10.55 -15.23 52.99
N SER A 135 -11.59 -15.00 53.77
CA SER A 135 -11.59 -15.02 55.22
C SER A 135 -11.10 -16.36 55.75
N ASP A 136 -10.33 -16.35 56.83
CA ASP A 136 -10.58 -17.12 58.07
C ASP A 136 -9.29 -17.28 58.91
N ASP A 137 -9.29 -16.58 60.05
CA ASP A 137 -8.52 -16.88 61.27
C ASP A 137 -9.21 -18.08 61.97
N PRO A 138 -8.53 -19.10 62.56
CA PRO A 138 -7.88 -18.95 63.88
C PRO A 138 -6.71 -19.91 64.22
N ARG A 139 -5.99 -19.56 65.31
CA ARG A 139 -5.01 -20.35 66.10
C ARG A 139 -3.57 -20.31 65.55
N GLY A 140 -2.50 -20.08 66.30
CA GLY A 140 -2.28 -19.99 67.74
C GLY A 140 -0.77 -20.19 68.00
N THR A 141 -0.35 -19.93 69.24
CA THR A 141 1.00 -20.14 69.83
C THR A 141 2.06 -19.08 69.52
N ALA A 142 3.01 -18.72 70.37
CA ALA A 142 3.16 -18.51 71.83
C ALA A 142 4.69 -18.30 72.05
N SER A 143 5.05 -17.55 73.10
CA SER A 143 6.40 -17.47 73.70
C SER A 143 7.43 -16.60 72.94
N GLY A 144 7.83 -15.44 73.47
CA GLY A 144 8.95 -15.30 74.42
C GLY A 144 10.12 -14.65 73.65
N THR A 145 10.88 -13.65 74.07
CA THR A 145 11.34 -13.22 75.39
C THR A 145 11.95 -11.82 75.31
N ARG A 146 11.82 -11.12 76.43
CA ARG A 146 12.41 -9.86 76.89
C ARG A 146 13.95 -9.76 76.76
N THR A 147 14.44 -8.58 76.35
CA THR A 147 15.70 -7.88 76.73
C THR A 147 16.13 -7.03 75.53
N GLY A 148 16.46 -5.75 75.56
CA GLY A 148 16.88 -4.85 76.62
C GLY A 148 18.05 -4.02 76.08
N ARG A 149 18.04 -2.70 76.39
CA ARG A 149 19.22 -1.86 76.66
C ARG A 149 19.77 -0.92 75.56
N ARG A 150 19.56 0.38 75.84
CA ARG A 150 20.42 1.58 75.66
C ARG A 150 20.62 2.12 74.23
N GLY A 151 20.46 3.42 73.99
CA GLY A 151 20.23 4.54 74.91
C GLY A 151 19.84 5.80 74.16
#